data_AF-A0A0L1KHR2-F1
#
_entry.id   AF-A0A0L1KHR2-F1
#
_cell.length_a   1.000
_cell.length_b   1.000
_cell.length_c   1.000
_cell.angle_alpha   90.00
_cell.angle_beta   90.00
_cell.angle_gamma   90.00
#
_symmetry.space_group_name_H-M   'P 1'
#
loop_
_entity.id
_entity.type
_entity.pdbx_description
1 polymer ?
#
loop_
_entity_poly.entity_id
_entity_poly.type
_entity_poly.pdbx_seq_one_letter_code
_entity_poly.pdbx_strand_id
1 'polypeptide(L)'
;MMSRRNVLAGAAVAGGAMAAGTGMAAAQAPQPARLAPVVDGKTALSPDQALELLIEGNRNFLNDVPTAAPVGRERRLEIAQGQAPFAAYVTCSDSRVSPEILFGRGLGELFIIRNAGNTVDTVALGSIEYAVAELGVPLIVVMGHESCGAVKAAKAVVDDNATFPGSIGRMIEPIIPAVLEVRGSEGDMLDNAIRANVSRVVKQLRTTTDPLLLDPQAAGKLKVVGAHYDLDTGKVDFFDQP
;
A
#
# COMPACT_ATOMS: atom_id res chain seq x y z
N MET A 1 94.65 -28.97 4.66
CA MET A 1 94.79 -28.62 3.22
C MET A 1 93.67 -27.66 2.86
N MET A 2 94.02 -26.60 2.14
CA MET A 2 93.18 -25.48 1.70
C MET A 2 91.92 -25.96 0.94
N SER A 3 90.81 -25.24 1.07
CA SER A 3 90.34 -24.39 -0.04
C SER A 3 89.13 -23.56 0.37
N ARG A 4 89.25 -22.24 0.16
CA ARG A 4 88.17 -21.26 0.17
C ARG A 4 87.46 -21.30 -1.19
N ARG A 5 86.13 -21.13 -1.19
CA ARG A 5 85.45 -20.24 -2.14
C ARG A 5 84.01 -19.98 -1.70
N ASN A 6 83.76 -18.74 -1.29
CA ASN A 6 82.45 -18.11 -1.17
C ASN A 6 81.85 -17.88 -2.56
N VAL A 7 80.54 -18.06 -2.71
CA VAL A 7 79.63 -17.09 -3.36
C VAL A 7 78.25 -17.24 -2.71
N LEU A 8 77.70 -16.15 -2.17
CA LEU A 8 76.33 -16.01 -1.71
C LEU A 8 75.37 -15.92 -2.90
N ALA A 9 74.23 -16.61 -2.83
CA ALA A 9 73.03 -16.29 -3.57
C ALA A 9 71.82 -16.48 -2.65
N GLY A 10 71.11 -15.38 -2.37
CA GLY A 10 69.93 -15.36 -1.50
C GLY A 10 68.72 -16.01 -2.17
N ALA A 11 67.99 -16.82 -1.42
CA ALA A 11 66.70 -17.37 -1.81
C ALA A 11 65.57 -16.48 -1.26
N ALA A 12 64.80 -15.90 -2.16
CA ALA A 12 63.58 -15.16 -1.86
C ALA A 12 62.45 -16.12 -1.47
N VAL A 13 61.77 -15.82 -0.36
CA VAL A 13 60.57 -16.53 0.11
C VAL A 13 59.38 -16.08 -0.74
N ALA A 14 58.78 -17.01 -1.50
CA ALA A 14 57.55 -16.77 -2.23
C ALA A 14 56.35 -16.74 -1.26
N GLY A 15 55.87 -15.54 -0.94
CA GLY A 15 54.60 -15.34 -0.24
C GLY A 15 53.44 -15.45 -1.24
N GLY A 16 52.67 -16.53 -1.15
CA GLY A 16 51.39 -16.67 -1.86
C GLY A 16 50.33 -15.81 -1.19
N ALA A 17 49.96 -14.69 -1.82
CA ALA A 17 48.80 -13.91 -1.42
C ALA A 17 47.53 -14.55 -1.99
N MET A 18 46.67 -15.07 -1.11
CA MET A 18 45.30 -15.41 -1.48
C MET A 18 44.51 -14.11 -1.67
N ALA A 19 44.12 -13.81 -2.91
CA ALA A 19 43.19 -12.74 -3.21
C ALA A 19 41.78 -13.17 -2.77
N ALA A 20 41.32 -12.67 -1.63
CA ALA A 20 39.92 -12.70 -1.25
C ALA A 20 39.15 -11.76 -2.18
N GLY A 21 38.46 -12.31 -3.17
CA GLY A 21 37.56 -11.56 -4.04
C GLY A 21 36.34 -11.10 -3.25
N THR A 22 36.31 -9.83 -2.85
CA THR A 22 35.10 -9.17 -2.37
C THR A 22 34.17 -8.94 -3.56
N GLY A 23 33.22 -9.84 -3.78
CA GLY A 23 32.10 -9.60 -4.68
C GLY A 23 31.19 -8.53 -4.10
N MET A 24 31.41 -7.27 -4.47
CA MET A 24 30.39 -6.23 -4.29
C MET A 24 29.25 -6.56 -5.25
N ALA A 25 28.10 -6.99 -4.72
CA ALA A 25 26.87 -7.05 -5.50
C ALA A 25 26.61 -5.64 -6.05
N ALA A 26 26.66 -5.49 -7.38
CA ALA A 26 26.37 -4.21 -8.02
C ALA A 26 24.93 -3.81 -7.66
N ALA A 27 24.77 -2.66 -7.02
CA ALA A 27 23.46 -2.08 -6.75
C ALA A 27 22.75 -1.89 -8.10
N GLN A 28 21.59 -2.53 -8.28
CA GLN A 28 20.78 -2.36 -9.49
C GLN A 28 20.29 -0.91 -9.57
N ALA A 29 20.43 -0.31 -10.76
CA ALA A 29 19.92 1.03 -11.01
C ALA A 29 18.39 1.05 -10.83
N PRO A 30 17.82 2.16 -10.32
CA PRO A 30 16.38 2.25 -10.15
C PRO A 30 15.65 2.12 -11.47
N GLN A 31 14.61 1.27 -11.49
CA GLN A 31 13.71 1.21 -12.63
C GLN A 31 12.70 2.36 -12.51
N PRO A 32 12.42 3.08 -13.61
CA PRO A 32 11.39 4.12 -13.59
C PRO A 32 10.05 3.47 -13.25
N ALA A 33 9.32 4.05 -12.29
CA ALA A 33 7.96 3.61 -12.02
C ALA A 33 7.14 3.82 -13.31
N ARG A 34 6.49 2.77 -13.80
CA ARG A 34 5.59 2.88 -14.94
C ARG A 34 4.41 3.76 -14.53
N LEU A 35 4.36 4.97 -15.06
CA LEU A 35 3.21 5.87 -14.91
C LEU A 35 1.97 5.23 -15.53
N ALA A 36 0.83 5.38 -14.86
CA ALA A 36 -0.45 5.03 -15.46
C ALA A 36 -0.68 5.86 -16.74
N PRO A 37 -1.09 5.24 -17.85
CA PRO A 37 -1.44 5.96 -19.07
C PRO A 37 -2.64 6.88 -18.83
N VAL A 38 -2.64 8.04 -19.47
CA VAL A 38 -3.69 9.06 -19.36
C VAL A 38 -4.23 9.38 -20.75
N VAL A 39 -5.55 9.40 -20.89
CA VAL A 39 -6.28 9.81 -22.10
C VAL A 39 -7.38 10.78 -21.66
N ASP A 40 -7.47 11.94 -22.32
CA ASP A 40 -8.46 12.99 -22.04
C ASP A 40 -8.54 13.39 -20.55
N GLY A 41 -7.39 13.47 -19.88
CA GLY A 41 -7.29 13.88 -18.48
C GLY A 41 -7.69 12.81 -17.45
N LYS A 42 -7.96 11.58 -17.88
CA LYS A 42 -8.31 10.43 -17.02
C LYS A 42 -7.38 9.25 -17.28
N THR A 43 -7.27 8.32 -16.33
CA THR A 43 -6.47 7.11 -16.58
C THR A 43 -7.08 6.28 -17.72
N ALA A 44 -6.23 5.64 -18.51
CA ALA A 44 -6.63 4.70 -19.56
C ALA A 44 -6.65 3.23 -19.06
N LEU A 45 -6.34 3.00 -17.77
CA LEU A 45 -6.33 1.66 -17.20
C LEU A 45 -7.74 1.12 -16.95
N SER A 46 -7.94 -0.16 -17.22
CA SER A 46 -9.10 -0.89 -16.70
C SER A 46 -8.97 -1.12 -15.18
N PRO A 47 -10.06 -1.46 -14.48
CA PRO A 47 -9.99 -1.79 -13.05
C PRO A 47 -9.01 -2.93 -12.73
N ASP A 48 -8.93 -3.95 -13.59
CA ASP A 48 -8.02 -5.08 -13.42
C ASP A 48 -6.55 -4.67 -13.62
N GLN A 49 -6.29 -3.84 -14.63
CA GLN A 49 -4.93 -3.33 -14.88
C GLN A 49 -4.47 -2.40 -13.74
N ALA A 50 -5.37 -1.57 -13.21
CA ALA A 50 -5.11 -0.74 -12.04
C ALA A 50 -4.75 -1.61 -10.81
N LEU A 51 -5.48 -2.71 -10.59
CA LEU A 51 -5.21 -3.62 -9.48
C LEU A 51 -3.88 -4.36 -9.65
N GLU A 52 -3.61 -4.90 -10.85
CA GLU A 52 -2.34 -5.59 -11.12
C GLU A 52 -1.14 -4.65 -10.94
N LEU A 53 -1.26 -3.38 -11.33
CA LEU A 53 -0.21 -2.38 -11.13
C LEU A 53 0.12 -2.16 -9.64
N LEU A 54 -0.88 -2.24 -8.76
CA LEU A 54 -0.69 -2.17 -7.31
C LEU A 54 -0.08 -3.46 -6.75
N ILE A 55 -0.54 -4.62 -7.21
CA ILE A 55 0.02 -5.92 -6.80
C ILE A 55 1.51 -5.99 -7.19
N GLU A 56 1.86 -5.58 -8.41
CA GLU A 56 3.24 -5.45 -8.87
C GLU A 56 4.02 -4.46 -8.01
N GLY A 57 3.44 -3.29 -7.72
CA GLY A 57 4.05 -2.27 -6.86
C GLY A 57 4.41 -2.80 -5.47
N ASN A 58 3.49 -3.52 -4.81
CA ASN A 58 3.77 -4.10 -3.49
C ASN A 58 4.76 -5.26 -3.57
N ARG A 59 4.71 -6.07 -4.63
CA ARG A 59 5.74 -7.10 -4.88
C ARG A 59 7.13 -6.47 -4.99
N ASN A 60 7.26 -5.32 -5.65
CA ASN A 60 8.53 -4.60 -5.77
C ASN A 60 8.99 -4.03 -4.42
N PHE A 61 8.06 -3.47 -3.64
CA PHE A 61 8.31 -3.00 -2.28
C PHE A 61 8.85 -4.13 -1.38
N LEU A 62 8.24 -5.32 -1.42
CA LEU A 62 8.66 -6.50 -0.66
C LEU A 62 10.08 -7.01 -1.01
N ASN A 63 10.57 -6.69 -2.22
CA ASN A 63 11.86 -7.15 -2.72
C ASN A 63 12.90 -6.02 -2.76
N ASP A 64 12.63 -4.88 -2.10
CA ASP A 64 13.49 -3.68 -2.09
C ASP A 64 13.91 -3.22 -3.50
N VAL A 65 13.05 -3.42 -4.51
CA VAL A 65 13.34 -3.03 -5.88
C VAL A 65 13.41 -1.50 -5.96
N PRO A 66 14.56 -0.91 -6.31
CA PRO A 66 14.68 0.54 -6.32
C PRO A 66 13.74 1.13 -7.39
N THR A 67 12.76 1.91 -6.94
CA THR A 67 11.73 2.49 -7.79
C THR A 67 11.94 3.99 -7.90
N ALA A 68 12.15 4.50 -9.12
CA ALA A 68 12.17 5.94 -9.36
C ALA A 68 10.74 6.46 -9.53
N ALA A 69 10.05 6.64 -8.40
CA ALA A 69 8.72 7.24 -8.38
C ALA A 69 8.76 8.69 -8.90
N PRO A 70 7.81 9.12 -9.76
CA PRO A 70 7.81 10.45 -10.36
C PRO A 70 7.38 11.48 -9.30
N VAL A 71 8.36 12.02 -8.58
CA VAL A 71 8.16 13.05 -7.52
C VAL A 71 8.92 14.35 -7.80
N GLY A 72 9.65 14.39 -8.93
CA GLY A 72 10.50 15.49 -9.35
C GLY A 72 9.75 16.75 -9.79
N ARG A 73 10.51 17.82 -10.05
CA ARG A 73 9.96 19.14 -10.45
C ARG A 73 9.11 19.04 -11.72
N GLU A 74 9.57 18.29 -12.73
CA GLU A 74 8.84 18.12 -14.00
C GLU A 74 7.44 17.56 -13.75
N ARG A 75 7.34 16.44 -13.01
CA ARG A 75 6.05 15.86 -12.65
C ARG A 75 5.16 16.84 -11.89
N ARG A 76 5.71 17.63 -10.96
CA ARG A 76 4.93 18.64 -10.23
C ARG A 76 4.36 19.73 -11.13
N LEU A 77 5.09 20.15 -12.16
CA LEU A 77 4.62 21.16 -13.11
C LEU A 77 3.54 20.58 -14.03
N GLU A 78 3.68 19.33 -14.45
CA GLU A 78 2.70 18.60 -15.24
C GLU A 78 1.36 18.49 -14.49
N ILE A 79 1.36 17.95 -13.27
CA ILE A 79 0.13 17.69 -12.51
C ILE A 79 -0.50 18.95 -11.90
N ALA A 80 0.19 20.10 -11.96
CA ALA A 80 -0.39 21.37 -11.54
C ALA A 80 -1.55 21.81 -12.46
N GLN A 81 -1.64 21.26 -13.68
CA GLN A 81 -2.73 21.55 -14.62
C GLN A 81 -3.91 20.58 -14.50
N GLY A 82 -3.74 19.46 -13.79
CA GLY A 82 -4.76 18.43 -13.64
C GLY A 82 -4.15 17.11 -13.12
N GLN A 83 -5.01 16.25 -12.59
CA GLN A 83 -4.61 14.95 -12.06
C GLN A 83 -5.47 13.83 -12.66
N ALA A 84 -4.86 12.66 -12.86
CA ALA A 84 -5.50 11.48 -13.41
C ALA A 84 -5.10 10.24 -12.59
N PRO A 85 -5.48 10.17 -11.30
CA PRO A 85 -5.19 9.02 -10.47
C PRO A 85 -5.89 7.77 -11.04
N PHE A 86 -5.24 6.62 -10.92
CA PHE A 86 -5.80 5.36 -11.41
C PHE A 86 -6.45 4.51 -10.31
N ALA A 87 -6.27 4.89 -9.05
CA ALA A 87 -6.90 4.24 -7.90
C ALA A 87 -7.22 5.25 -6.80
N ALA A 88 -8.33 5.01 -6.11
CA ALA A 88 -8.74 5.70 -4.90
C ALA A 88 -8.51 4.78 -3.70
N TYR A 89 -7.76 5.25 -2.70
CA TYR A 89 -7.43 4.48 -1.50
C TYR A 89 -8.21 5.01 -0.31
N VAL A 90 -9.05 4.17 0.29
CA VAL A 90 -9.69 4.40 1.58
C VAL A 90 -8.88 3.65 2.63
N THR A 91 -8.04 4.36 3.39
CA THR A 91 -7.10 3.71 4.32
C THR A 91 -6.93 4.44 5.64
N CYS A 92 -6.22 3.82 6.58
CA CYS A 92 -6.03 4.34 7.92
C CYS A 92 -5.11 5.58 7.92
N SER A 93 -5.32 6.52 8.84
CA SER A 93 -4.39 7.63 9.12
C SER A 93 -3.07 7.20 9.79
N ASP A 94 -2.87 5.90 10.05
CA ASP A 94 -1.67 5.35 10.68
C ASP A 94 -0.39 5.75 9.90
N SER A 95 0.57 6.39 10.58
CA SER A 95 1.79 6.92 9.96
C SER A 95 2.67 5.87 9.30
N ARG A 96 2.47 4.58 9.60
CA ARG A 96 3.21 3.45 9.02
C ARG A 96 2.60 2.97 7.70
N VAL A 97 1.44 3.51 7.32
CA VAL A 97 0.66 3.07 6.16
C VAL A 97 0.63 4.20 5.13
N SER A 98 1.56 4.19 4.19
CA SER A 98 1.62 5.18 3.09
C SER A 98 1.48 4.46 1.75
N PRO A 99 0.28 4.47 1.12
CA PRO A 99 0.04 3.78 -0.14
C PRO A 99 1.06 4.10 -1.23
N GLU A 100 1.49 5.36 -1.35
CA GLU A 100 2.48 5.76 -2.36
C GLU A 100 3.80 5.00 -2.19
N ILE A 101 4.25 4.81 -0.95
CA ILE A 101 5.47 4.06 -0.65
C ILE A 101 5.25 2.56 -0.87
N LEU A 102 4.16 2.01 -0.33
CA LEU A 102 3.86 0.57 -0.38
C LEU A 102 3.69 0.02 -1.79
N PHE A 103 3.31 0.88 -2.75
CA PHE A 103 3.08 0.51 -4.14
C PHE A 103 4.07 1.17 -5.12
N GLY A 104 5.09 1.87 -4.61
CA GLY A 104 6.10 2.55 -5.42
C GLY A 104 5.50 3.57 -6.41
N ARG A 105 4.48 4.32 -5.99
CA ARG A 105 3.74 5.29 -6.80
C ARG A 105 4.19 6.71 -6.51
N GLY A 106 4.08 7.57 -7.53
CA GLY A 106 4.46 8.98 -7.46
C GLY A 106 3.28 9.94 -7.32
N LEU A 107 3.56 11.22 -7.54
CA LEU A 107 2.56 12.27 -7.42
C LEU A 107 1.51 12.16 -8.55
N GLY A 108 0.23 12.28 -8.17
CA GLY A 108 -0.90 12.29 -9.10
C GLY A 108 -1.38 10.91 -9.57
N GLU A 109 -0.82 9.82 -9.04
CA GLU A 109 -1.20 8.45 -9.43
C GLU A 109 -2.29 7.84 -8.54
N LEU A 110 -2.32 8.22 -7.25
CA LEU A 110 -3.29 7.73 -6.27
C LEU A 110 -4.12 8.89 -5.72
N PHE A 111 -5.41 8.67 -5.53
CA PHE A 111 -6.30 9.58 -4.79
C PHE A 111 -6.56 8.99 -3.40
N ILE A 112 -6.11 9.65 -2.33
CA ILE A 112 -6.01 9.01 -1.02
C ILE A 112 -6.95 9.67 -0.01
N ILE A 113 -7.86 8.87 0.53
CA ILE A 113 -8.80 9.20 1.59
C ILE A 113 -8.32 8.51 2.88
N ARG A 114 -7.93 9.29 3.88
CA ARG A 114 -7.40 8.75 5.15
C ARG A 114 -8.17 9.25 6.37
N ASN A 115 -8.62 8.31 7.19
CA ASN A 115 -9.10 8.55 8.55
C ASN A 115 -8.71 7.36 9.44
N ALA A 116 -8.77 7.53 10.76
CA ALA A 116 -8.45 6.44 11.67
C ALA A 116 -9.44 5.27 11.49
N GLY A 117 -8.95 4.07 11.20
CA GLY A 117 -9.80 2.88 11.01
C GLY A 117 -10.50 2.79 9.66
N ASN A 118 -10.14 3.62 8.67
CA ASN A 118 -10.61 3.54 7.28
C ASN A 118 -12.13 3.45 7.15
N THR A 119 -12.84 4.20 7.99
CA THR A 119 -14.32 4.31 8.01
C THR A 119 -14.81 5.20 6.88
N VAL A 120 -16.06 5.03 6.44
CA VAL A 120 -16.68 5.90 5.43
C VAL A 120 -17.80 6.71 6.06
N ASP A 121 -17.47 7.95 6.42
CA ASP A 121 -18.43 9.00 6.81
C ASP A 121 -18.83 9.85 5.59
N THR A 122 -19.59 10.92 5.80
CA THR A 122 -20.04 11.81 4.71
C THR A 122 -18.89 12.45 3.93
N VAL A 123 -17.79 12.82 4.61
CA VAL A 123 -16.65 13.48 3.95
C VAL A 123 -15.84 12.47 3.14
N ALA A 124 -15.62 11.28 3.71
CA ALA A 124 -14.96 10.19 3.00
C ALA A 124 -15.77 9.73 1.78
N LEU A 125 -17.09 9.56 1.93
CA LEU A 125 -17.97 9.16 0.84
C LEU A 125 -17.95 10.17 -0.30
N GLY A 126 -18.14 11.47 -0.01
CA GLY A 126 -18.07 12.51 -1.04
C GLY A 126 -16.71 12.57 -1.74
N SER A 127 -15.62 12.27 -1.03
CA SER A 127 -14.28 12.19 -1.63
C SER A 127 -14.13 10.98 -2.56
N ILE A 128 -14.73 9.83 -2.21
CA ILE A 128 -14.77 8.64 -3.06
C ILE A 128 -15.59 8.91 -4.32
N GLU A 129 -16.77 9.52 -4.17
CA GLU A 129 -17.64 9.90 -5.29
C GLU A 129 -16.94 10.89 -6.22
N TYR A 130 -16.23 11.89 -5.69
CA TYR A 130 -15.42 12.81 -6.48
C TYR A 130 -14.35 12.07 -7.30
N ALA A 131 -13.62 11.13 -6.68
CA ALA A 131 -12.61 10.35 -7.38
C ALA A 131 -13.19 9.54 -8.55
N VAL A 132 -14.41 9.01 -8.39
CA VAL A 132 -15.08 8.23 -9.44
C VAL A 132 -15.67 9.14 -10.52
N ALA A 133 -16.51 10.12 -10.15
CA ALA A 133 -17.26 10.93 -11.10
C ALA A 133 -16.37 11.94 -11.83
N GLU A 134 -15.57 12.70 -11.08
CA GLU A 134 -14.79 13.81 -11.63
C GLU A 134 -13.46 13.30 -12.19
N LEU A 135 -12.75 12.46 -11.44
CA LEU A 135 -11.41 11.98 -11.84
C LEU A 135 -11.44 10.69 -12.67
N GLY A 136 -12.57 9.99 -12.72
CA GLY A 136 -12.71 8.77 -13.52
C GLY A 136 -11.88 7.59 -13.01
N VAL A 137 -11.66 7.50 -11.70
CA VAL A 137 -10.91 6.40 -11.10
C VAL A 137 -11.61 5.06 -11.35
N PRO A 138 -10.92 4.05 -11.91
CA PRO A 138 -11.49 2.73 -12.18
C PRO A 138 -11.40 1.75 -11.00
N LEU A 139 -10.67 2.09 -9.93
CA LEU A 139 -10.42 1.19 -8.80
C LEU A 139 -10.52 1.91 -7.46
N ILE A 140 -11.35 1.41 -6.56
CA ILE A 140 -11.34 1.77 -5.15
C ILE A 140 -10.72 0.62 -4.36
N VAL A 141 -9.71 0.92 -3.54
CA VAL A 141 -9.10 -0.02 -2.60
C VAL A 141 -9.44 0.44 -1.18
N VAL A 142 -10.14 -0.42 -0.44
CA VAL A 142 -10.36 -0.22 1.01
C VAL A 142 -9.29 -1.03 1.72
N MET A 143 -8.34 -0.34 2.37
CA MET A 143 -7.17 -0.99 2.97
C MET A 143 -7.13 -0.79 4.47
N GLY A 144 -7.34 -1.88 5.20
CA GLY A 144 -7.02 -2.02 6.62
C GLY A 144 -5.55 -2.40 6.81
N HIS A 145 -5.10 -2.44 8.06
CA HIS A 145 -3.74 -2.84 8.38
C HIS A 145 -3.65 -3.51 9.74
N GLU A 146 -2.63 -4.33 9.89
CA GLU A 146 -2.30 -5.04 11.11
C GLU A 146 -2.20 -4.07 12.29
N SER A 147 -2.61 -4.52 13.48
CA SER A 147 -2.41 -3.77 14.72
C SER A 147 -3.07 -2.37 14.75
N CYS A 148 -4.14 -2.16 13.97
CA CYS A 148 -4.86 -0.89 13.87
C CYS A 148 -5.40 -0.38 15.22
N GLY A 149 -5.00 0.83 15.62
CA GLY A 149 -5.40 1.44 16.89
C GLY A 149 -6.90 1.73 16.99
N ALA A 150 -7.56 2.12 15.89
CA ALA A 150 -9.00 2.39 15.88
C ALA A 150 -9.82 1.10 16.07
N VAL A 151 -9.41 0.00 15.44
CA VAL A 151 -10.05 -1.32 15.62
C VAL A 151 -9.78 -1.86 17.03
N LYS A 152 -8.56 -1.69 17.58
CA LYS A 152 -8.27 -2.01 18.99
C LYS A 152 -9.18 -1.24 19.95
N ALA A 153 -9.40 0.05 19.70
CA ALA A 153 -10.30 0.87 20.50
C ALA A 153 -11.76 0.38 20.41
N ALA A 154 -12.26 0.10 19.20
CA ALA A 154 -13.59 -0.49 19.02
C ALA A 154 -13.73 -1.85 19.73
N LYS A 155 -12.68 -2.68 19.70
CA LYS A 155 -12.61 -3.94 20.44
C LYS A 155 -12.71 -3.74 21.94
N ALA A 156 -11.99 -2.78 22.51
CA ALA A 156 -12.10 -2.44 23.94
C ALA A 156 -13.50 -1.94 24.34
N VAL A 157 -14.24 -1.28 23.43
CA VAL A 157 -15.66 -0.94 23.68
C VAL A 157 -16.49 -2.21 23.82
N VAL A 158 -16.31 -3.19 22.92
CA VAL A 158 -17.08 -4.44 22.91
C VAL A 158 -16.75 -5.36 24.09
N ASP A 159 -15.46 -5.51 24.40
CA ASP A 159 -15.00 -6.47 25.40
C ASP A 159 -15.06 -5.91 26.83
N ASP A 160 -14.70 -4.63 27.00
CA ASP A 160 -14.46 -4.03 28.32
C ASP A 160 -15.39 -2.87 28.65
N ASN A 161 -16.37 -2.56 27.79
CA ASN A 161 -17.20 -1.35 27.87
C ASN A 161 -16.36 -0.06 27.99
N ALA A 162 -15.20 -0.03 27.33
CA ALA A 162 -14.33 1.15 27.34
C ALA A 162 -15.05 2.36 26.74
N THR A 163 -14.70 3.56 27.23
CA THR A 163 -15.17 4.83 26.67
C THR A 163 -13.97 5.67 26.23
N PHE A 164 -14.15 6.43 25.15
CA PHE A 164 -13.10 7.27 24.59
C PHE A 164 -13.54 8.73 24.54
N PRO A 165 -12.66 9.70 24.87
CA PRO A 165 -13.03 11.10 24.97
C PRO A 165 -13.21 11.77 23.59
N GLY A 166 -13.91 12.90 23.60
CA GLY A 166 -14.06 13.76 22.42
C GLY A 166 -14.68 13.03 21.23
N SER A 167 -14.14 13.26 20.03
CA SER A 167 -14.64 12.65 18.80
C SER A 167 -14.17 11.21 18.57
N ILE A 168 -13.28 10.66 19.42
CA ILE A 168 -12.72 9.32 19.22
C ILE A 168 -13.83 8.26 19.30
N GLY A 169 -14.72 8.35 20.29
CA GLY A 169 -15.83 7.40 20.46
C GLY A 169 -16.74 7.33 19.23
N ARG A 170 -17.16 8.49 18.70
CA ARG A 170 -17.98 8.56 17.47
C ARG A 170 -17.23 8.07 16.23
N MET A 171 -15.92 8.33 16.17
CA MET A 171 -15.10 7.90 15.03
C MET A 171 -14.98 6.37 14.96
N ILE A 172 -14.85 5.68 16.10
CA ILE A 172 -14.74 4.21 16.13
C ILE A 172 -16.09 3.48 16.09
N GLU A 173 -17.20 4.18 16.33
CA GLU A 173 -18.55 3.60 16.36
C GLU A 173 -18.90 2.79 15.10
N PRO A 174 -18.58 3.24 13.86
CA PRO A 174 -18.82 2.45 12.64
C PRO A 174 -18.03 1.13 12.56
N ILE A 175 -16.95 1.00 13.35
CA ILE A 175 -16.06 -0.17 13.38
C ILE A 175 -16.63 -1.25 14.32
N ILE A 176 -17.37 -0.87 15.37
CA ILE A 176 -17.90 -1.77 16.40
C ILE A 176 -18.65 -2.99 15.81
N PRO A 177 -19.52 -2.83 14.80
CA PRO A 177 -20.18 -3.98 14.18
C PRO A 177 -19.22 -5.03 13.60
N ALA A 178 -18.06 -4.63 13.08
CA ALA A 178 -17.06 -5.57 12.57
C ALA A 178 -16.48 -6.44 13.69
N VAL A 179 -16.22 -5.84 14.86
CA VAL A 179 -15.72 -6.56 16.04
C VAL A 179 -16.77 -7.55 16.55
N LEU A 180 -18.03 -7.13 16.61
CA LEU A 180 -19.14 -7.99 17.05
C LEU A 180 -19.34 -9.18 16.11
N GLU A 181 -19.23 -8.96 14.81
CA GLU A 181 -19.41 -9.97 13.75
C GLU A 181 -18.42 -11.13 13.89
N VAL A 182 -17.17 -10.84 14.22
CA VAL A 182 -16.12 -11.86 14.33
C VAL A 182 -16.00 -12.47 15.73
N ARG A 183 -16.83 -12.06 16.70
CA ARG A 183 -16.74 -12.53 18.08
C ARG A 183 -16.87 -14.05 18.18
N GLY A 184 -15.87 -14.70 18.79
CA GLY A 184 -15.83 -16.16 18.94
C GLY A 184 -15.32 -16.91 17.72
N SER A 185 -14.87 -16.21 16.67
CA SER A 185 -14.15 -16.82 15.56
C SER A 185 -12.78 -17.34 16.01
N GLU A 186 -12.26 -18.36 15.34
CA GLU A 186 -10.89 -18.85 15.56
C GLU A 186 -9.85 -17.82 15.06
N GLY A 187 -8.62 -17.92 15.57
CA GLY A 187 -7.49 -17.07 15.15
C GLY A 187 -7.36 -15.75 15.92
N ASP A 188 -6.60 -14.81 15.36
CA ASP A 188 -6.42 -13.49 15.97
C ASP A 188 -7.69 -12.65 15.79
N MET A 189 -8.40 -12.46 16.91
CA MET A 189 -9.61 -11.66 17.00
C MET A 189 -9.45 -10.23 16.49
N LEU A 190 -8.27 -9.62 16.65
CA LEU A 190 -8.04 -8.26 16.16
C LEU A 190 -7.88 -8.25 14.63
N ASP A 191 -7.08 -9.15 14.07
CA ASP A 191 -6.90 -9.28 12.61
C ASP A 191 -8.23 -9.58 11.91
N ASN A 192 -9.00 -10.52 12.48
CA ASN A 192 -10.35 -10.84 12.02
C ASN A 192 -11.24 -9.59 11.99
N ALA A 193 -11.22 -8.77 13.05
CA ALA A 193 -12.02 -7.55 13.12
C ALA A 193 -11.55 -6.48 12.12
N ILE A 194 -10.23 -6.38 11.86
CA ILE A 194 -9.68 -5.48 10.84
C ILE A 194 -10.19 -5.88 9.45
N ARG A 195 -10.07 -7.17 9.10
CA ARG A 195 -10.55 -7.70 7.81
C ARG A 195 -12.05 -7.54 7.65
N ALA A 196 -12.82 -7.85 8.70
CA ALA A 196 -14.27 -7.63 8.71
C ALA A 196 -14.63 -6.15 8.53
N ASN A 197 -13.90 -5.21 9.15
CA ASN A 197 -14.13 -3.78 8.96
C ASN A 197 -13.92 -3.37 7.50
N VAL A 198 -12.86 -3.86 6.85
CA VAL A 198 -12.63 -3.66 5.42
C VAL A 198 -13.77 -4.23 4.58
N SER A 199 -14.14 -5.50 4.78
CA SER A 199 -15.21 -6.15 4.03
C SER A 199 -16.55 -5.44 4.17
N ARG A 200 -16.84 -4.89 5.35
CA ARG A 200 -18.06 -4.10 5.59
C ARG A 200 -18.08 -2.80 4.81
N VAL A 201 -16.95 -2.09 4.76
CA VAL A 201 -16.83 -0.87 3.96
C VAL A 201 -16.88 -1.19 2.46
N VAL A 202 -16.21 -2.25 2.00
CA VAL A 202 -16.31 -2.74 0.62
C VAL A 202 -17.76 -3.04 0.26
N LYS A 203 -18.48 -3.77 1.14
CA LYS A 203 -19.90 -4.08 0.96
C LYS A 203 -20.74 -2.80 0.90
N GLN A 204 -20.53 -1.85 1.81
CA GLN A 204 -21.22 -0.57 1.81
C GLN A 204 -21.07 0.17 0.46
N LEU A 205 -19.86 0.24 -0.09
CA LEU A 205 -19.61 0.91 -1.37
C LEU A 205 -20.16 0.15 -2.58
N ARG A 206 -20.23 -1.18 -2.51
CA ARG A 206 -20.80 -2.03 -3.57
C ARG A 206 -22.32 -2.06 -3.59
N THR A 207 -22.95 -1.92 -2.43
CA THR A 207 -24.40 -2.04 -2.27
C THR A 207 -25.06 -0.71 -1.90
N THR A 208 -24.35 0.41 -2.05
CA THR A 208 -24.95 1.74 -1.96
C THR A 208 -26.08 1.88 -2.99
N THR A 209 -27.02 2.78 -2.75
CA THR A 209 -28.09 3.08 -3.71
C THR A 209 -27.75 4.23 -4.65
N ASP A 210 -26.55 4.81 -4.53
CA ASP A 210 -26.11 5.92 -5.37
C ASP A 210 -25.70 5.43 -6.78
N PRO A 211 -26.38 5.88 -7.86
CA PRO A 211 -26.02 5.55 -9.24
C PRO A 211 -24.58 5.90 -9.60
N LEU A 212 -23.99 6.92 -8.97
CA LEU A 212 -22.63 7.38 -9.22
C LEU A 212 -21.61 6.25 -9.00
N LEU A 213 -21.83 5.39 -8.00
CA LEU A 213 -20.98 4.22 -7.75
C LEU A 213 -21.55 2.95 -8.39
N LEU A 214 -22.88 2.78 -8.44
CA LEU A 214 -23.49 1.55 -8.96
C LEU A 214 -23.35 1.39 -10.47
N ASP A 215 -23.63 2.44 -11.26
CA ASP A 215 -23.62 2.37 -12.72
C ASP A 215 -22.24 1.99 -13.28
N PRO A 216 -21.11 2.61 -12.85
CA PRO A 216 -19.80 2.20 -13.33
C PRO A 216 -19.38 0.81 -12.83
N GLN A 217 -19.84 0.36 -11.66
CA GLN A 217 -19.64 -1.03 -11.21
C GLN A 217 -20.37 -2.02 -12.13
N ALA A 218 -21.66 -1.78 -12.40
CA ALA A 218 -22.46 -2.61 -13.30
C ALA A 218 -21.91 -2.63 -14.74
N ALA A 219 -21.30 -1.52 -15.19
CA ALA A 219 -20.65 -1.42 -16.48
C ALA A 219 -19.23 -2.02 -16.54
N GLY A 220 -18.72 -2.58 -15.42
CA GLY A 220 -17.36 -3.11 -15.34
C GLY A 220 -16.24 -2.06 -15.43
N LYS A 221 -16.58 -0.78 -15.21
CA LYS A 221 -15.66 0.37 -15.27
C LYS A 221 -15.12 0.78 -13.92
N LEU A 222 -15.72 0.29 -12.83
CA LEU A 222 -15.28 0.52 -11.46
C LEU A 222 -15.21 -0.82 -10.72
N LYS A 223 -14.10 -1.07 -10.05
CA LYS A 223 -13.96 -2.17 -9.09
C LYS A 223 -13.73 -1.60 -7.69
N VAL A 224 -14.37 -2.17 -6.69
CA VAL A 224 -14.09 -1.91 -5.27
C VAL A 224 -13.47 -3.18 -4.70
N VAL A 225 -12.30 -3.12 -4.05
CA VAL A 225 -11.65 -4.31 -3.45
C VAL A 225 -11.24 -4.05 -2.00
N GLY A 226 -11.14 -5.11 -1.22
CA GLY A 226 -10.55 -5.09 0.12
C GLY A 226 -9.05 -5.37 0.07
N ALA A 227 -8.31 -4.79 1.01
CA ALA A 227 -6.90 -5.06 1.20
C ALA A 227 -6.53 -5.05 2.69
N HIS A 228 -5.54 -5.86 3.05
CA HIS A 228 -4.95 -5.90 4.39
C HIS A 228 -3.44 -5.73 4.28
N TYR A 229 -2.90 -4.70 4.94
CA TYR A 229 -1.47 -4.45 5.02
C TYR A 229 -0.87 -5.06 6.29
N ASP A 230 0.10 -5.95 6.12
CA ASP A 230 0.89 -6.59 7.16
C ASP A 230 2.11 -5.72 7.49
N LEU A 231 2.22 -5.28 8.75
CA LEU A 231 3.23 -4.31 9.16
C LEU A 231 4.62 -4.96 9.31
N ASP A 232 4.65 -6.23 9.67
CA ASP A 232 5.89 -6.98 9.90
C ASP A 232 6.60 -7.34 8.59
N THR A 233 5.83 -7.69 7.57
CA THR A 233 6.36 -8.17 6.28
C THR A 233 6.32 -7.12 5.18
N GLY A 234 5.46 -6.11 5.30
CA GLY A 234 5.21 -5.14 4.24
C GLY A 234 4.23 -5.63 3.16
N LYS A 235 3.66 -6.83 3.33
CA LYS A 235 2.78 -7.45 2.32
C LYS A 235 1.39 -6.84 2.37
N VAL A 236 0.83 -6.58 1.19
CA VAL A 236 -0.58 -6.25 1.01
C VAL A 236 -1.31 -7.46 0.45
N ASP A 237 -2.29 -7.96 1.20
CA ASP A 237 -3.17 -9.05 0.83
C ASP A 237 -4.50 -8.49 0.31
N PHE A 238 -4.81 -8.70 -0.97
CA PHE A 238 -6.03 -8.21 -1.62
C PHE A 238 -7.13 -9.29 -1.58
N PHE A 239 -8.30 -8.94 -1.07
CA PHE A 239 -9.46 -9.83 -0.93
C PHE A 239 -10.75 -9.11 -1.34
N ASP A 240 -11.87 -9.82 -1.24
CA ASP A 240 -13.16 -9.36 -1.76
C ASP A 240 -13.04 -8.86 -3.20
N GLN A 241 -12.42 -9.63 -4.09
CA GLN A 241 -12.37 -9.29 -5.52
C GLN A 241 -13.68 -9.79 -6.17
N PRO A 242 -14.46 -8.93 -6.85
CA PRO A 242 -15.74 -9.31 -7.45
C PRO A 242 -15.55 -10.05 -8.78
#